data_AF-A0A920MCI5-F1
#
_entry.id   AF-A0A920MCI5-F1
#
_cell.length_a   1.000
_cell.length_b   1.000
_cell.length_c   1.000
_cell.angle_alpha   90.00
_cell.angle_beta   90.00
_cell.angle_gamma   90.00
#
_symmetry.space_group_name_H-M   'P 1'
#
loop_
_entity.id
_entity.type
_entity.pdbx_description
1 polymer ?
#
loop_
_entity_poly.entity_id
_entity_poly.type
_entity_poly.pdbx_seq_one_letter_code
_entity_poly.pdbx_strand_id
1 'polypeptide(L)'
;MAGLKPNDFFWIIEGKLAVSECIGGGGFTARKIRREEEIQWQKSQGINSIFSLLDSDFNLKNYQEVGFRTYHFPLGENVSSSQLMLFLKQLKKRCQTKKENF
;
A
#
# COMPACT_ATOMS: atom_id res chain seq x y z
N MET A 1 -17.07 0.93 13.47
CA MET A 1 -15.75 1.10 14.12
C MET A 1 -14.74 1.40 13.02
N ALA A 2 -14.05 2.54 13.10
CA ALA A 2 -12.95 2.84 12.19
C ALA A 2 -11.74 2.00 12.65
N GLY A 3 -11.12 1.24 11.75
CA GLY A 3 -9.99 0.37 12.09
C GLY A 3 -8.74 1.13 12.58
N LEU A 4 -7.64 0.42 12.80
CA LEU A 4 -6.39 1.01 13.26
C LEU A 4 -5.66 1.72 12.12
N LYS A 5 -5.16 2.93 12.35
CA LYS A 5 -4.31 3.62 11.37
C LYS A 5 -2.94 2.90 11.28
N PRO A 6 -2.43 2.58 10.07
CA PRO A 6 -1.06 2.10 9.92
C PRO A 6 -0.04 3.09 10.46
N ASN A 7 1.07 2.59 10.99
CA ASN A 7 2.18 3.43 11.43
C ASN A 7 2.72 4.25 10.26
N ASP A 8 3.18 5.47 10.57
CA ASP A 8 3.76 6.42 9.62
C ASP A 8 2.95 6.61 8.34
N PHE A 9 1.61 6.55 8.46
CA PHE A 9 0.74 6.87 7.35
C PHE A 9 0.70 8.38 7.11
N PHE A 10 1.13 8.78 5.91
CA PHE A 10 1.13 10.15 5.41
C PHE A 10 0.53 10.22 4.01
N TRP A 11 -0.35 11.20 3.78
CA TRP A 11 -0.71 11.62 2.43
C TRP A 11 0.44 12.41 1.83
N ILE A 12 0.95 11.96 0.69
CA ILE A 12 1.87 12.73 -0.15
C ILE A 12 1.06 13.64 -1.09
N ILE A 13 -0.03 13.09 -1.63
CA ILE A 13 -1.05 13.83 -2.38
C ILE A 13 -2.39 13.39 -1.82
N GLU A 14 -3.09 14.29 -1.14
CA GLU A 14 -4.36 13.98 -0.47
C GLU A 14 -5.38 13.36 -1.43
N GLY A 15 -5.97 12.23 -1.01
CA GLY A 15 -6.93 11.46 -1.81
C GLY A 15 -6.35 10.70 -3.01
N LYS A 16 -5.04 10.77 -3.27
CA LYS A 16 -4.41 10.14 -4.46
C LYS A 16 -3.22 9.24 -4.15
N LEU A 17 -2.34 9.66 -3.25
CA LEU A 17 -1.10 8.95 -2.93
C LEU A 17 -0.77 9.11 -1.46
N ALA A 18 -0.67 7.98 -0.77
CA ALA A 18 -0.19 7.90 0.60
C ALA A 18 0.92 6.86 0.71
N VAL A 19 1.71 6.98 1.77
CA VAL A 19 2.73 6.02 2.19
C VAL A 19 2.48 5.62 3.62
N SER A 20 2.89 4.41 4.02
CA SER A 20 2.87 3.94 5.40
C SER A 20 3.92 2.86 5.62
N GLU A 21 4.15 2.50 6.88
CA GLU A 21 4.81 1.25 7.21
C GLU A 21 3.98 0.03 6.75
N CYS A 22 4.61 -1.15 6.84
CA CYS A 22 4.00 -2.45 6.63
C CYS A 22 2.85 -2.72 7.64
N ILE A 23 1.70 -3.18 7.14
CA ILE A 23 0.58 -3.61 8.00
C ILE A 23 0.96 -4.81 8.88
N GLY A 24 0.42 -4.83 10.09
CA GLY A 24 0.84 -5.70 11.20
C GLY A 24 2.10 -5.21 11.93
N GLY A 25 2.78 -4.18 11.40
CA GLY A 25 4.04 -3.63 11.91
C GLY A 25 5.26 -4.51 11.61
N GLY A 26 6.47 -4.00 11.89
CA GLY A 26 7.76 -4.68 11.62
C GLY A 26 8.22 -5.72 12.66
N GLY A 27 7.32 -6.29 13.46
CA GLY A 27 7.68 -7.23 14.53
C GLY A 27 7.75 -8.70 14.06
N PHE A 28 8.55 -9.52 14.75
CA PHE A 28 8.69 -10.96 14.47
C PHE A 28 7.41 -11.79 14.69
N THR A 29 6.41 -11.25 15.40
CA THR A 29 5.15 -11.94 15.69
C THR A 29 4.05 -11.55 14.71
N ALA A 30 3.32 -12.52 14.18
CA ALA A 30 2.15 -12.26 13.34
C ALA A 30 1.03 -11.56 14.13
N ARG A 31 0.68 -10.32 13.73
CA ARG A 31 -0.40 -9.52 14.35
C ARG A 31 -1.65 -9.49 13.47
N LYS A 32 -2.34 -10.63 13.37
CA LYS A 32 -3.50 -10.81 12.46
C LYS A 32 -4.59 -9.75 12.67
N ILE A 33 -5.04 -9.55 13.92
CA ILE A 33 -6.12 -8.59 14.23
C ILE A 33 -5.73 -7.17 13.81
N ARG A 34 -4.53 -6.71 14.19
CA ARG A 34 -4.02 -5.40 13.80
C ARG A 34 -4.02 -5.23 12.28
N ARG A 35 -3.54 -6.24 11.55
CA ARG A 35 -3.49 -6.22 10.08
C ARG A 35 -4.88 -6.04 9.48
N GLU A 36 -5.86 -6.79 9.98
CA GLU A 36 -7.26 -6.69 9.53
C GLU A 36 -7.83 -5.30 9.81
N GLU A 37 -7.60 -4.76 11.01
CA GLU A 37 -8.04 -3.41 11.38
C GLU A 37 -7.37 -2.33 10.50
N GLU A 38 -6.08 -2.45 10.22
CA GLU A 38 -5.35 -1.55 9.33
C GLU A 38 -5.85 -1.58 7.88
N ILE A 39 -6.19 -2.76 7.37
CA ILE A 39 -6.79 -2.91 6.04
C ILE A 39 -8.16 -2.23 5.97
N GLN A 40 -9.01 -2.42 6.99
CA GLN A 40 -10.32 -1.74 7.03
C GLN A 40 -10.18 -0.23 7.15
N TRP A 41 -9.20 0.24 7.93
CA TRP A 41 -8.91 1.67 8.02
C TRP A 41 -8.50 2.23 6.65
N GLN A 42 -7.55 1.62 5.95
CA GLN A 42 -7.15 2.07 4.61
C GLN A 42 -8.32 2.11 3.63
N LYS A 43 -9.22 1.12 3.68
CA LYS A 43 -10.42 1.07 2.84
C LYS A 43 -11.36 2.24 3.15
N SER A 44 -11.53 2.58 4.43
CA SER A 44 -12.33 3.74 4.85
C SER A 44 -11.76 5.09 4.38
N GLN A 45 -10.46 5.17 4.12
CA GLN A 45 -9.81 6.35 3.53
C GLN A 45 -9.99 6.46 2.00
N GLY A 46 -10.71 5.52 1.37
CA GLY A 46 -10.91 5.49 -0.07
C GLY A 46 -9.72 4.92 -0.87
N ILE A 47 -8.72 4.34 -0.19
CA ILE A 47 -7.63 3.62 -0.87
C ILE A 47 -8.22 2.39 -1.56
N ASN A 48 -7.83 2.18 -2.82
CA ASN A 48 -8.31 1.06 -3.63
C ASN A 48 -7.17 0.24 -4.26
N SER A 49 -5.93 0.73 -4.16
CA SER A 49 -4.75 0.11 -4.76
C SER A 49 -3.56 0.22 -3.80
N ILE A 50 -2.78 -0.85 -3.68
CA ILE A 50 -1.60 -0.96 -2.84
C ILE A 50 -0.39 -1.28 -3.71
N PHE A 51 0.68 -0.50 -3.52
CA PHE A 51 2.01 -0.85 -4.02
C PHE A 51 2.85 -1.30 -2.84
N SER A 52 3.19 -2.58 -2.79
CA SER A 52 4.12 -3.11 -1.79
C SER A 52 5.54 -2.96 -2.32
N LEU A 53 6.37 -2.23 -1.58
CA LEU A 53 7.80 -2.10 -1.82
C LEU A 53 8.65 -3.10 -1.03
N LEU A 54 7.99 -3.93 -0.21
CA LEU A 54 8.63 -4.94 0.62
C LEU A 54 9.19 -6.08 -0.25
N ASP A 55 10.32 -6.66 0.17
CA ASP A 55 10.90 -7.83 -0.51
C ASP A 55 9.95 -9.04 -0.49
N SER A 56 9.20 -9.21 0.60
CA SER A 56 8.21 -10.27 0.76
C SER A 56 6.81 -9.86 0.27
N ASP A 57 6.05 -10.84 -0.19
CA ASP A 57 4.66 -10.74 -0.63
C ASP A 57 3.63 -11.10 0.46
N PHE A 58 4.05 -11.38 1.72
CA PHE A 58 3.18 -11.95 2.75
C PHE A 58 1.87 -11.19 3.00
N ASN A 59 1.86 -9.87 2.80
CA ASN A 59 0.66 -9.06 3.01
C ASN A 59 -0.24 -8.94 1.78
N LEU A 60 0.23 -9.30 0.58
CA LEU A 60 -0.53 -9.10 -0.66
C LEU A 60 -1.86 -9.84 -0.64
N LYS A 61 -1.87 -11.10 -0.19
CA LYS A 61 -3.10 -11.89 -0.10
C LYS A 61 -4.15 -11.25 0.82
N ASN A 62 -3.71 -10.73 1.97
CA ASN A 62 -4.60 -10.06 2.93
C ASN A 62 -5.27 -8.82 2.29
N TYR A 63 -4.54 -8.05 1.49
CA TYR A 63 -5.12 -6.93 0.74
C TYR A 63 -6.09 -7.40 -0.36
N GLN A 64 -5.72 -8.43 -1.12
CA GLN A 64 -6.51 -8.97 -2.22
C GLN A 64 -7.86 -9.53 -1.75
N GLU A 65 -7.88 -10.24 -0.62
CA GLU A 65 -9.09 -10.81 -0.02
C GLU A 65 -10.15 -9.76 0.30
N VAL A 66 -9.74 -8.51 0.54
CA VAL A 66 -10.66 -7.39 0.85
C VAL A 66 -10.90 -6.47 -0.36
N GLY A 67 -10.42 -6.87 -1.54
CA GLY A 67 -10.71 -6.25 -2.83
C GLY A 67 -9.74 -5.14 -3.26
N PHE A 68 -8.58 -5.00 -2.61
CA PHE A 68 -7.55 -4.07 -3.10
C PHE A 68 -6.88 -4.60 -4.37
N ARG A 69 -6.59 -3.71 -5.31
CA ARG A 69 -5.63 -3.99 -6.37
C ARG A 69 -4.24 -3.94 -5.77
N THR A 70 -3.45 -4.98 -5.97
CA THR A 70 -2.10 -5.05 -5.39
C THR A 70 -1.04 -5.11 -6.48
N TYR A 71 0.07 -4.43 -6.22
CA TYR A 71 1.24 -4.43 -7.07
C TYR A 71 2.47 -4.67 -6.21
N HIS A 72 3.25 -5.69 -6.55
CA HIS A 72 4.50 -5.99 -5.86
C HIS A 72 5.67 -5.43 -6.65
N PHE A 73 6.37 -4.47 -6.06
CA PHE A 73 7.55 -3.82 -6.62
C PHE A 73 8.64 -3.77 -5.54
N PRO A 74 9.26 -4.92 -5.20
CA PRO A 74 10.26 -4.97 -4.15
C PRO A 74 11.41 -4.02 -4.45
N LEU A 75 11.68 -3.12 -3.51
CA LEU A 75 12.80 -2.19 -3.53
C LEU A 75 13.66 -2.49 -2.30
N GLY A 76 14.67 -3.33 -2.48
CA GLY A 76 15.65 -3.61 -1.43
C GLY A 76 16.52 -2.40 -1.09
N GLU A 77 17.44 -2.54 -0.14
CA GLU A 77 18.25 -1.43 0.37
C GLU A 77 19.10 -0.72 -0.71
N ASN A 78 19.53 -1.46 -1.73
CA ASN A 78 20.36 -0.95 -2.83
C ASN A 78 19.54 -0.73 -4.10
N VAL A 79 18.65 0.27 -4.08
CA VAL A 79 17.81 0.61 -5.24
C VAL A 79 18.63 1.28 -6.34
N SER A 80 18.70 0.64 -7.52
CA SER A 80 19.28 1.29 -8.69
C SER A 80 18.36 2.38 -9.26
N SER A 81 18.96 3.40 -9.90
CA SER A 81 18.20 4.46 -10.59
C SER A 81 17.19 3.88 -11.60
N SER A 82 17.57 2.82 -12.32
CA SER A 82 16.71 2.15 -13.30
C SER A 82 15.47 1.51 -12.68
N GLN A 83 15.62 0.84 -11.52
CA GLN A 83 14.49 0.25 -10.79
C GLN A 83 13.55 1.33 -10.26
N LEU A 84 14.11 2.39 -9.68
CA LEU A 84 13.32 3.52 -9.19
C LEU A 84 12.52 4.18 -10.33
N MET A 85 13.16 4.41 -11.48
CA MET A 85 12.50 4.98 -12.65
C MET A 85 11.37 4.08 -13.18
N LEU A 86 11.56 2.76 -13.16
CA LEU A 86 10.51 1.81 -13.53
C LEU A 86 9.32 1.89 -12.55
N PHE A 87 9.59 1.90 -11.25
CA PHE A 87 8.57 2.05 -10.22
C PHE A 87 7.78 3.36 -10.40
N LEU A 88 8.48 4.50 -10.51
CA LEU A 88 7.85 5.80 -10.68
C LEU A 88 7.00 5.87 -11.95
N LYS A 89 7.46 5.28 -13.06
CA LYS A 89 6.68 5.16 -14.31
C LYS A 89 5.39 4.37 -14.08
N GLN A 90 5.45 3.27 -13.33
CA GLN A 90 4.31 2.41 -13.03
C GLN A 90 3.32 3.03 -12.05
N LEU A 91 3.83 3.79 -11.08
CA LEU A 91 3.03 4.58 -10.14
C LEU A 91 2.28 5.68 -10.89
N LYS A 92 2.99 6.47 -11.70
CA LYS A 92 2.41 7.56 -12.51
C LYS A 92 1.28 7.05 -13.40
N LYS A 93 1.49 5.94 -14.11
CA LYS A 93 0.48 5.33 -14.98
C LYS A 93 -0.83 5.05 -14.23
N ARG A 94 -0.75 4.58 -12.98
CA ARG A 94 -1.91 4.15 -12.18
C ARG A 94 -2.56 5.28 -11.41
N CYS A 95 -1.79 6.28 -10.94
CA CYS A 95 -2.35 7.49 -10.34
C CYS A 95 -3.10 8.38 -11.35
N GLN A 96 -2.75 8.30 -12.64
CA GLN A 96 -3.44 9.04 -13.71
C GLN A 96 -4.76 8.39 -14.13
N THR A 97 -4.99 7.13 -13.78
CA THR A 97 -6.22 6.41 -14.13
C THR A 97 -7.34 6.75 -13.15
N LYS A 98 -7.89 7.98 -13.22
CA LYS A 98 -9.29 8.33 -12.85
C LYS A 98 -9.60 9.82 -13.11
N LYS A 99 -10.14 10.08 -14.30
CA LYS A 99 -11.21 11.05 -14.58
C LYS A 99 -12.16 10.32 -15.53
N GLU A 100 -13.17 9.65 -14.97
CA GLU A 100 -14.32 8.97 -15.62
C GLU A 100 -14.98 8.21 -14.45
N ASN A 101 -16.22 8.45 -14.00
CA ASN A 101 -17.39 9.13 -14.54
C ASN A 101 -18.14 9.86 -13.41
N PHE A 102 -18.92 10.86 -13.80
CA PHE A 102 -19.90 11.58 -12.98
C PHE A 102 -21.02 10.67 -12.49
#